data_AF-A0A7C4SS53-F1
#
_entry.id   AF-A0A7C4SS53-F1
#
_cell.length_a   1.000
_cell.length_b   1.000
_cell.length_c   1.000
_cell.angle_alpha   90.00
_cell.angle_beta   90.00
_cell.angle_gamma   90.00
#
_symmetry.space_group_name_H-M   'P 1'
#
loop_
_entity.id
_entity.type
_entity.pdbx_description
1 polymer ?
#
loop_
_entity_poly.entity_id
_entity_poly.type
_entity_poly.pdbx_seq_one_letter_code
_entity_poly.pdbx_strand_id
1 'polypeptide(L)'
;MNRAQRLQEILKTAARQRELLRSGDLTGVERLQRERQELLGGLQISDGLSEDEKSTVAQLLALDREMRWLLGSRQTEIQEKLQKIQTLRKLLRSNQPSRGRSREGLSFRV
;
A
#
# COMPACT_ATOMS: atom_id res chain seq x y z
N MET A 1 -2.89 -32.07 -2.44
CA MET A 1 -2.86 -31.14 -3.59
C MET A 1 -1.54 -31.32 -4.31
N ASN A 2 -1.55 -31.47 -5.64
CA ASN A 2 -0.31 -31.59 -6.41
C ASN A 2 0.34 -30.21 -6.66
N ARG A 3 1.59 -30.19 -7.15
CA ARG A 3 2.37 -28.95 -7.36
C ARG A 3 1.69 -27.98 -8.33
N ALA A 4 1.21 -28.48 -9.47
CA ALA A 4 0.51 -27.67 -10.47
C ALA A 4 -0.76 -27.01 -9.92
N GLN A 5 -1.59 -27.76 -9.18
CA GLN A 5 -2.76 -27.21 -8.50
C GLN A 5 -2.36 -26.13 -7.49
N ARG A 6 -1.28 -26.34 -6.73
CA ARG A 6 -0.78 -25.35 -5.77
C ARG A 6 -0.35 -24.06 -6.46
N LEU A 7 0.39 -24.14 -7.56
CA LEU A 7 0.79 -22.97 -8.34
C LEU A 7 -0.42 -22.21 -8.90
N GLN A 8 -1.45 -22.93 -9.35
CA GLN A 8 -2.69 -22.32 -9.82
C GLN A 8 -3.47 -21.63 -8.69
N GLU A 9 -3.51 -22.21 -7.49
CA GLU A 9 -4.10 -21.54 -6.32
C GLU A 9 -3.32 -20.29 -5.92
N ILE A 10 -1.98 -20.35 -5.91
CA ILE A 10 -1.15 -19.16 -5.67
C ILE A 10 -1.45 -18.07 -6.71
N LEU A 11 -1.60 -18.44 -7.99
CA LEU A 11 -1.93 -17.51 -9.06
C LEU A 11 -3.29 -16.85 -8.85
N LYS A 12 -4.30 -17.63 -8.46
CA LYS A 12 -5.63 -17.10 -8.12
C LYS A 12 -5.57 -16.15 -6.93
N THR A 13 -4.86 -16.51 -5.86
CA THR A 13 -4.70 -15.67 -4.67
C THR A 13 -3.95 -14.38 -5.00
N ALA A 14 -2.90 -14.43 -5.83
CA ALA A 14 -2.17 -13.25 -6.31
C ALA A 14 -3.07 -12.33 -7.17
N ALA A 15 -3.90 -12.90 -8.05
CA ALA A 15 -4.84 -12.12 -8.85
C ALA A 15 -5.88 -11.39 -7.98
N ARG A 16 -6.43 -12.06 -6.96
CA ARG A 16 -7.36 -11.44 -5.99
C ARG A 16 -6.66 -10.34 -5.19
N GLN A 17 -5.43 -10.58 -4.74
CA GLN A 17 -4.62 -9.59 -4.03
C GLN A 17 -4.41 -8.33 -4.86
N ARG A 18 -4.17 -8.46 -6.17
CA ARG A 18 -4.09 -7.32 -7.08
C ARG A 18 -5.38 -6.52 -7.15
N GLU A 19 -6.55 -7.18 -7.25
CA GLU A 19 -7.82 -6.46 -7.30
C GLU A 19 -8.11 -5.70 -5.99
N LEU A 20 -7.78 -6.27 -4.84
CA LEU A 20 -7.88 -5.56 -3.55
C LEU A 20 -6.91 -4.37 -3.49
N LEU A 21 -5.71 -4.51 -4.05
CA LEU A 21 -4.76 -3.41 -4.16
C LEU A 21 -5.27 -2.29 -5.07
N ARG A 22 -6.02 -2.62 -6.13
CA ARG A 22 -6.66 -1.62 -7.01
C ARG A 22 -7.84 -0.93 -6.33
N SER A 23 -8.64 -1.63 -5.53
CA SER A 23 -9.72 -1.02 -4.75
C SER A 23 -9.23 -0.23 -3.54
N GLY A 24 -8.01 -0.50 -3.05
CA GLY A 24 -7.41 0.18 -1.90
C GLY A 24 -7.68 -0.52 -0.57
N ASP A 25 -8.21 -1.75 -0.58
CA ASP A 25 -8.39 -2.57 0.62
C ASP A 25 -7.06 -3.20 1.05
N LEU A 26 -6.26 -2.43 1.80
CA LEU A 26 -4.94 -2.88 2.27
C LEU A 26 -5.04 -4.01 3.30
N THR A 27 -6.08 -4.04 4.14
CA THR A 27 -6.31 -5.11 5.11
C THR A 27 -6.54 -6.45 4.39
N GLY A 28 -7.37 -6.43 3.35
CA GLY A 28 -7.61 -7.58 2.50
C GLY A 28 -6.35 -8.03 1.75
N VAL A 29 -5.54 -7.09 1.27
CA VAL A 29 -4.23 -7.38 0.65
C VAL A 29 -3.29 -8.09 1.61
N GLU A 30 -3.15 -7.63 2.86
CA GLU A 30 -2.30 -8.27 3.86
C GLU A 30 -2.75 -9.69 4.21
N ARG A 31 -4.08 -9.89 4.31
CA ARG A 31 -4.63 -11.23 4.56
C ARG A 31 -4.26 -12.20 3.44
N LEU A 32 -4.46 -11.80 2.19
CA LEU A 32 -4.12 -12.64 1.03
C LEU A 32 -2.60 -12.86 0.89
N GLN A 33 -1.78 -11.88 1.32
CA GLN A 33 -0.33 -12.04 1.35
C GLN A 33 0.10 -13.17 2.29
N ARG A 34 -0.51 -13.29 3.48
CA ARG A 34 -0.23 -14.38 4.43
C ARG A 34 -0.64 -15.74 3.86
N GLU A 35 -1.84 -15.83 3.31
CA GLU A 35 -2.34 -17.04 2.64
C GLU A 35 -1.39 -17.48 1.51
N ARG A 36 -0.89 -16.53 0.71
CA ARG A 36 0.05 -16.81 -0.37
C ARG A 36 1.41 -17.28 0.15
N GLN A 37 1.89 -16.75 1.27
CA GLN A 37 3.14 -17.20 1.92
C GLN A 37 3.01 -18.62 2.45
N GLU A 38 1.87 -18.98 3.04
CA GLU A 38 1.59 -20.35 3.47
C GLU A 38 1.56 -21.33 2.29
N LEU A 39 0.92 -20.94 1.18
CA LEU A 39 0.90 -21.74 -0.05
C LEU A 39 2.31 -21.93 -0.64
N LEU A 40 3.16 -20.90 -0.59
CA LEU A 40 4.55 -20.95 -1.06
C LEU A 40 5.45 -21.78 -0.14
N GLY A 41 5.30 -21.69 1.17
CA GLY A 41 6.15 -22.40 2.14
C GLY A 41 6.07 -23.93 2.04
N GLY A 42 4.99 -24.46 1.46
CA GLY A 42 4.85 -25.88 1.17
C GLY A 42 5.30 -26.31 -0.23
N LEU A 43 5.87 -25.41 -1.03
CA LEU A 43 6.19 -25.65 -2.44
C LEU A 43 7.69 -25.99 -2.57
N GLN A 44 8.01 -27.29 -2.58
CA GLN A 44 9.33 -27.74 -2.97
C GLN A 44 9.46 -27.66 -4.49
N ILE A 45 10.24 -26.70 -4.97
CA ILE A 45 10.65 -26.63 -6.37
C ILE A 45 11.92 -27.46 -6.50
N SER A 46 11.76 -28.78 -6.61
CA SER A 46 12.82 -29.63 -7.15
C SER A 46 12.95 -29.40 -8.66
N ASP A 47 14.13 -29.65 -9.21
CA ASP A 47 14.40 -29.53 -10.64
C ASP A 47 13.36 -30.32 -11.46
N GLY A 48 12.84 -29.68 -12.52
CA GLY A 48 11.84 -30.25 -13.43
C GLY A 48 10.43 -29.66 -13.31
N LEU A 49 10.27 -28.37 -13.61
CA LEU A 49 8.95 -27.77 -13.87
C LEU A 49 8.45 -28.17 -15.27
N SER A 50 7.18 -28.54 -15.39
CA SER A 50 6.53 -28.68 -16.69
C SER A 50 6.38 -27.31 -17.38
N GLU A 51 6.15 -27.28 -18.68
CA GLU A 51 5.92 -26.03 -19.41
C GLU A 51 4.72 -25.23 -18.86
N ASP A 52 3.65 -25.91 -18.43
CA ASP A 52 2.49 -25.27 -17.80
C ASP A 52 2.86 -24.63 -16.45
N GLU A 53 3.70 -25.30 -15.66
CA GLU A 53 4.17 -24.77 -14.39
C GLU A 53 5.11 -23.58 -14.60
N LYS A 54 5.99 -23.63 -15.61
CA LYS A 54 6.83 -22.48 -16.02
C LYS A 54 5.98 -21.30 -16.45
N SER A 55 4.94 -21.52 -17.26
CA SER A 55 3.98 -20.49 -17.65
C SER A 55 3.27 -19.88 -16.43
N THR A 56 2.84 -20.72 -15.49
CA THR A 56 2.19 -20.27 -14.25
C THR A 56 3.14 -19.41 -13.41
N VAL A 57 4.40 -19.81 -13.27
CA VAL A 57 5.44 -19.04 -12.57
C VAL A 57 5.71 -17.71 -13.26
N ALA A 58 5.77 -17.69 -14.60
CA ALA A 58 5.94 -16.45 -15.37
C ALA A 58 4.77 -15.47 -15.13
N GLN A 59 3.53 -15.96 -15.10
CA GLN A 59 2.35 -15.14 -14.77
C GLN A 59 2.40 -14.59 -13.35
N LEU A 60 2.82 -15.40 -12.37
CA LEU A 60 3.02 -14.96 -10.98
C LEU A 60 4.04 -13.82 -10.89
N LEU A 61 5.19 -13.96 -11.56
CA LEU A 61 6.23 -12.94 -11.60
C LEU A 61 5.73 -11.63 -12.25
N ALA A 62 4.90 -11.73 -13.29
CA ALA A 62 4.29 -10.57 -13.93
C ALA A 62 3.32 -9.84 -12.98
N LEU A 63 2.45 -10.58 -12.27
CA LEU A 63 1.55 -10.01 -11.27
C LEU A 63 2.31 -9.33 -10.13
N ASP A 64 3.40 -9.93 -9.64
CA ASP A 64 4.22 -9.33 -8.59
C ASP A 64 4.95 -8.05 -9.04
N ARG A 65 5.29 -7.91 -10.32
CA ARG A 65 5.79 -6.65 -10.88
C ARG A 65 4.69 -5.59 -10.92
N GLU A 66 3.50 -5.96 -11.39
CA GLU A 66 2.34 -5.06 -11.45
C GLU A 66 1.95 -4.55 -10.05
N MET A 67 1.84 -5.45 -9.06
CA MET A 67 1.49 -5.06 -7.69
C MET A 67 2.53 -4.17 -7.03
N ARG A 68 3.83 -4.40 -7.28
CA ARG A 68 4.90 -3.50 -6.81
C ARG A 68 4.77 -2.11 -7.41
N TRP A 69 4.45 -2.02 -8.70
CA TRP A 69 4.21 -0.74 -9.36
C TRP A 69 3.00 -0.02 -8.75
N LEU A 70 1.89 -0.73 -8.53
CA LEU A 70 0.68 -0.18 -7.90
C LEU A 70 0.96 0.34 -6.47
N LEU A 71 1.70 -0.42 -5.66
CA LEU A 71 2.12 0.00 -4.32
C LEU A 71 2.99 1.26 -4.38
N GLY A 72 3.95 1.32 -5.29
CA GLY A 72 4.80 2.49 -5.49
C GLY A 72 3.99 3.73 -5.87
N SER A 73 3.06 3.59 -6.82
CA SER A 73 2.17 4.69 -7.23
C SER A 73 1.32 5.21 -6.07
N ARG A 74 0.76 4.32 -5.25
CA ARG A 74 -0.02 4.71 -4.06
C ARG A 74 0.86 5.40 -3.01
N GLN A 75 2.09 4.92 -2.80
CA GLN A 75 3.03 5.53 -1.87
C GLN A 75 3.35 6.98 -2.26
N THR A 76 3.57 7.25 -3.55
CA THR A 76 3.76 8.61 -4.07
C THR A 76 2.54 9.48 -3.81
N GLU A 77 1.33 8.99 -4.10
CA GLU A 77 0.09 9.74 -3.86
C GLU A 77 -0.09 10.10 -2.36
N ILE A 78 0.24 9.16 -1.46
CA ILE A 78 0.19 9.40 -0.01
C ILE A 78 1.21 10.48 0.38
N GLN A 79 2.43 10.43 -0.14
CA GLN A 79 3.45 11.43 0.14
C GLN A 79 3.01 12.84 -0.31
N GLU A 80 2.42 12.96 -1.50
CA GLU A 80 1.88 14.24 -1.99
C GLU A 80 0.75 14.77 -1.10
N LYS A 81 -0.17 13.90 -0.68
CA LYS A 81 -1.27 14.26 0.22
C LYS A 81 -0.74 14.71 1.58
N LEU A 82 0.25 14.03 2.14
CA LEU A 82 0.91 14.41 3.39
C LEU A 82 1.59 15.78 3.27
N GLN A 83 2.29 16.03 2.17
CA GLN A 83 2.91 17.34 1.92
C GLN A 83 1.87 18.46 1.84
N LYS A 84 0.75 18.23 1.15
CA LYS A 84 -0.38 19.18 1.10
C LYS A 84 -0.94 19.46 2.50
N ILE A 85 -1.16 18.43 3.31
CA ILE A 85 -1.62 18.58 4.70
C ILE A 85 -0.63 19.42 5.53
N GLN A 86 0.67 19.17 5.39
CA GLN A 86 1.69 19.96 6.10
C GLN A 86 1.66 21.44 5.68
N THR A 87 1.53 21.73 4.38
CA THR A 87 1.39 23.10 3.87
C THR A 87 0.13 23.77 4.42
N LEU A 88 -1.02 23.09 4.40
CA LEU A 88 -2.27 23.60 4.98
C LEU A 88 -2.13 23.89 6.47
N ARG A 89 -1.47 23.00 7.24
CA ARG A 89 -1.17 23.24 8.66
C ARG A 89 -0.24 24.44 8.90
N LYS A 90 0.68 24.73 7.98
CA LYS A 90 1.52 25.93 8.06
C LYS A 90 0.71 27.20 7.80
N LEU A 91 -0.11 27.20 6.74
CA LEU A 91 -0.98 28.33 6.39
C LEU A 91 -2.01 28.65 7.48
N LEU A 92 -2.62 27.63 8.08
CA LEU A 92 -3.55 27.83 9.20
C LEU A 92 -2.86 28.44 10.42
N ARG A 93 -1.61 28.09 10.69
CA ARG A 93 -0.82 28.68 11.79
C ARG A 93 -0.39 30.11 11.49
N SER A 94 -0.04 30.45 10.25
CA SER A 94 0.31 31.82 9.87
C SER A 94 -0.91 32.76 9.82
N ASN A 95 -2.10 32.21 9.60
CA ASN A 95 -3.36 32.97 9.56
C ASN A 95 -4.12 32.95 10.89
N GLN A 96 -3.58 32.33 11.95
CA GLN A 96 -4.15 32.49 13.29
C GLN A 96 -3.86 33.91 13.78
N PRO A 97 -4.89 34.74 14.05
CA PRO A 97 -4.66 36.05 14.64
C PRO A 97 -3.96 35.83 15.98
N SER A 98 -2.88 36.58 16.20
CA SER A 98 -2.15 36.62 17.47
C SER A 98 -3.12 37.02 18.58
N ARG A 99 -3.76 36.04 19.21
CA ARG A 99 -4.51 36.22 20.46
C ARG A 99 -3.50 36.47 21.57
N GLY A 100 -3.06 37.71 21.70
CA GLY A 100 -2.26 38.14 22.84
C GLY A 100 -1.44 39.40 22.63
N ARG A 101 -2.07 40.58 22.75
CA ARG A 101 -1.68 41.68 23.66
C ARG A 101 -2.50 42.94 23.33
N SER A 102 -3.74 43.03 23.82
CA SER A 102 -4.27 44.34 24.21
C SER A 102 -3.50 44.76 25.45
N ARG A 103 -2.44 45.53 25.25
CA ARG A 103 -1.66 46.19 26.30
C ARG A 103 -2.02 47.67 26.30
N GLU A 104 -3.31 47.98 26.39
CA GLU A 104 -3.79 49.34 26.65
C GLU A 104 -4.13 49.44 28.14
N GLY A 105 -3.08 49.41 28.95
CA GLY A 105 -3.08 50.11 30.23
C GLY A 105 -2.83 51.59 29.93
N LEU A 106 -3.86 52.30 29.47
CA LEU A 106 -3.88 53.76 29.50
C LEU A 106 -4.43 54.17 30.87
N SER A 107 -3.54 54.33 31.84
CA SER A 107 -3.87 55.06 33.07
C SER A 107 -4.08 56.53 32.70
N PHE A 108 -5.33 56.97 32.63
CA PHE A 108 -5.65 58.39 32.76
C PHE A 108 -5.77 58.72 34.25
N ARG A 109 -4.88 59.58 34.73
CA ARG A 109 -5.02 60.25 36.03
C ARG A 109 -6.11 61.32 35.86
N VAL A 110 -7.17 61.24 36.65
CA VAL A 110 -8.12 62.34 36.91
C VAL A 110 -7.66 63.04 38.17
#